data_AF-A0A957YQE5-F1
#
_entry.id   AF-A0A957YQE5-F1
#
_cell.length_a   1.000
_cell.length_b   1.000
_cell.length_c   1.000
_cell.angle_alpha   90.00
_cell.angle_beta   90.00
_cell.angle_gamma   90.00
#
_symmetry.space_group_name_H-M   'P 1'
#
loop_
_entity.id
_entity.type
_entity.pdbx_description
1 polymer ?
#
loop_
_entity_poly.entity_id
_entity_poly.type
_entity_poly.pdbx_seq_one_letter_code
_entity_poly.pdbx_strand_id
1 'polypeptide(L)'
;MNGQKERLMVLDMLAEGKITADEAEELFKAMEETPDEKKAAHAAHASHPVELVPGLSHLSYLAALSPLSPVSEPENPENVNPRSARSHDLLAALKDAGIDHVTMSDLQEMKIHHLTADFVLEMKALGVEPDGVGEWINLRIHGVTPRFVRELRNAGITDLSVDEIVELSIQGVSPKFVSGLAELGIKDLDVDQLIELSNHGISPKYIAEMRSVGLKDLDVDELIELGNHDISPKYVAEFQSLGFKDLDIDDLVELGNHDVSPRFVAELRALGLKDLDIDDLVELSNHDVSPKFVAEMRDAGLTEFDIDSLVELRNHDVTVDFIAAMRELGFKDLDSDEFIELRNMDVTPDFIAAMHEVGLKDLTTDELIDLRHQDVTPGYVRSLADAGLKDINADELEEMKIHNVTARFVREILEMGFENVEVEDLVELHIHHVTPRFIRDVRLKLGDHLTLAQILEIRLHGIDEDMMEGTRAKETK
;
A
#
# COMPACT_ATOMS: atom_id res chain seq x y z
N MET A 1 11.45 -3.77 -6.65
CA MET A 1 10.82 -5.07 -6.34
C MET A 1 9.60 -5.41 -7.22
N ASN A 2 9.38 -4.77 -8.39
CA ASN A 2 8.11 -4.94 -9.14
C ASN A 2 8.04 -6.18 -10.07
N GLY A 3 9.18 -6.66 -10.58
CA GLY A 3 9.19 -7.69 -11.64
C GLY A 3 8.81 -9.10 -11.18
N GLN A 4 8.90 -9.43 -9.89
CA GLN A 4 8.50 -10.76 -9.38
C GLN A 4 6.97 -10.91 -9.34
N LYS A 5 6.24 -9.85 -9.00
CA LYS A 5 4.77 -9.84 -8.93
C LYS A 5 4.14 -9.93 -10.33
N GLU A 6 4.69 -9.19 -11.28
CA GLU A 6 4.27 -9.21 -12.69
C GLU A 6 4.53 -10.58 -13.34
N ARG A 7 5.65 -11.25 -13.02
CA ARG A 7 5.95 -12.60 -13.52
C ARG A 7 4.96 -13.64 -12.99
N LEU A 8 4.55 -13.51 -11.72
CA LEU A 8 3.55 -14.40 -11.12
C LEU A 8 2.18 -14.24 -11.80
N MET A 9 1.78 -13.01 -12.11
CA MET A 9 0.53 -12.74 -12.83
C MET A 9 0.51 -13.35 -14.24
N VAL A 10 1.62 -13.29 -14.99
CA VAL A 10 1.72 -13.93 -16.31
C VAL A 10 1.59 -15.45 -16.20
N LEU A 11 2.20 -16.06 -15.18
CA LEU A 11 2.07 -17.51 -14.93
C LEU A 11 0.64 -17.91 -14.54
N ASP A 12 -0.04 -17.09 -13.75
CA ASP A 12 -1.43 -17.34 -13.33
C ASP A 12 -2.39 -17.24 -14.52
N MET A 13 -2.21 -16.22 -15.38
CA MET A 13 -2.97 -16.07 -16.62
C MET A 13 -2.75 -17.25 -17.59
N LEU A 14 -1.54 -17.82 -17.63
CA LEU A 14 -1.25 -19.02 -18.43
C LEU A 14 -1.92 -20.27 -17.84
N ALA A 15 -1.91 -20.41 -16.50
CA ALA A 15 -2.55 -21.53 -15.81
C ALA A 15 -4.09 -21.52 -15.95
N GLU A 16 -4.68 -20.32 -15.97
CA GLU A 16 -6.11 -20.10 -16.19
C GLU A 16 -6.52 -20.18 -17.67
N GLY A 17 -5.56 -20.33 -18.60
CA GLY A 17 -5.80 -20.39 -20.04
C GLY A 17 -6.27 -19.06 -20.65
N LYS A 18 -6.04 -17.94 -19.96
CA LYS A 18 -6.36 -16.59 -20.44
C LYS A 18 -5.39 -16.10 -21.52
N ILE A 19 -4.20 -16.68 -21.57
CA ILE A 19 -3.17 -16.43 -22.59
C ILE A 19 -2.57 -17.76 -23.06
N THR A 20 -2.01 -17.75 -24.27
CA THR A 20 -1.26 -18.85 -24.84
C THR A 20 0.19 -18.87 -24.36
N ALA A 21 0.89 -19.99 -24.55
CA ALA A 21 2.31 -20.10 -24.20
C ALA A 21 3.18 -19.09 -24.98
N ASP A 22 2.83 -18.82 -26.24
CA ASP A 22 3.55 -17.88 -27.10
C ASP A 22 3.35 -16.43 -26.60
N GLU A 23 2.14 -16.07 -26.17
CA GLU A 23 1.85 -14.74 -25.58
C GLU A 23 2.54 -14.54 -24.22
N ALA A 24 2.62 -15.59 -23.40
CA ALA A 24 3.36 -15.54 -22.14
C ALA A 24 4.86 -15.30 -22.38
N GLU A 25 5.45 -15.94 -23.40
CA GLU A 25 6.86 -15.75 -23.78
C GLU A 25 7.15 -14.31 -24.24
N GLU A 26 6.25 -13.71 -25.03
CA GLU A 26 6.38 -12.30 -25.44
C GLU A 26 6.31 -11.34 -24.24
N LEU A 27 5.44 -11.60 -23.27
CA LEU A 27 5.33 -10.79 -22.06
C LEU A 27 6.57 -10.90 -21.18
N PHE A 28 7.12 -12.11 -20.97
CA PHE A 28 8.36 -12.27 -20.22
C PHE A 28 9.54 -11.56 -20.89
N LYS A 29 9.61 -11.60 -22.22
CA LYS A 29 10.64 -10.91 -22.98
C LYS A 29 10.52 -9.38 -22.87
N ALA A 30 9.30 -8.85 -22.95
CA ALA A 30 9.04 -7.42 -22.76
C ALA A 30 9.40 -6.94 -21.34
N MET A 31 9.31 -7.83 -20.34
CA MET A 31 9.70 -7.54 -18.96
C MET A 31 11.22 -7.62 -18.70
N GLU A 32 11.99 -8.28 -19.57
CA GLU A 32 13.46 -8.34 -19.48
C GLU A 32 14.15 -7.18 -20.21
N GLU A 33 13.44 -6.47 -21.09
CA GLU A 33 13.94 -5.29 -21.79
C GLU A 33 13.85 -4.03 -20.87
N THR A 34 14.98 -3.58 -20.35
CA THR A 34 15.06 -2.36 -19.54
C THR A 34 14.96 -1.08 -20.40
N PRO A 35 14.42 0.04 -19.87
CA PRO A 35 14.28 1.31 -20.60
C PRO A 35 15.58 1.95 -21.12
N ASP A 36 16.74 1.47 -20.66
CA ASP A 36 18.06 2.04 -21.03
C ASP A 36 18.58 1.58 -22.40
N GLU A 37 18.06 0.48 -22.97
CA GLU A 37 18.50 0.01 -24.30
C GLU A 37 17.93 0.85 -25.46
N LYS A 38 16.79 1.54 -25.26
CA LYS A 38 16.23 2.46 -26.27
C LYS A 38 17.03 3.76 -26.43
N LYS A 39 17.80 4.17 -25.42
CA LYS A 39 18.67 5.37 -25.51
C LYS A 39 20.03 5.08 -26.16
N ALA A 40 20.56 3.85 -26.02
CA ALA A 40 21.85 3.49 -26.61
C ALA A 40 21.81 3.31 -28.14
N ALA A 41 20.66 2.92 -28.70
CA ALA A 41 20.49 2.68 -30.13
C ALA A 41 20.47 3.94 -31.02
N HIS A 42 20.42 5.15 -30.43
CA HIS A 42 20.44 6.43 -31.17
C HIS A 42 21.80 7.15 -31.16
N ALA A 43 22.81 6.64 -30.45
CA ALA A 43 24.10 7.32 -30.28
C ALA A 43 25.29 6.69 -31.03
N ALA A 44 25.15 5.51 -31.65
CA ALA A 44 26.28 4.79 -32.23
C ALA A 44 26.39 4.92 -33.76
N HIS A 45 26.66 6.15 -34.23
CA HIS A 45 27.19 6.39 -35.58
C HIS A 45 28.46 7.24 -35.50
N ALA A 46 29.61 6.60 -35.25
CA ALA A 46 30.93 7.01 -35.75
C ALA A 46 32.03 5.99 -35.37
N SER A 47 32.56 5.28 -36.39
CA SER A 47 33.98 4.90 -36.66
C SER A 47 34.88 4.32 -35.54
N HIS A 48 35.77 3.34 -35.68
CA HIS A 48 36.29 2.41 -36.71
C HIS A 48 37.28 1.43 -35.98
N PRO A 49 37.87 0.39 -36.62
CA PRO A 49 38.07 -0.95 -36.04
C PRO A 49 39.45 -1.22 -35.41
N VAL A 50 39.53 -2.28 -34.57
CA VAL A 50 40.79 -2.85 -34.06
C VAL A 50 40.99 -4.26 -34.64
N GLU A 51 42.20 -4.48 -35.15
CA GLU A 51 42.69 -5.67 -35.87
C GLU A 51 43.39 -6.68 -34.94
N LEU A 52 43.48 -7.93 -35.39
CA LEU A 52 43.77 -9.18 -34.64
C LEU A 52 45.26 -9.63 -34.72
N VAL A 53 45.86 -9.94 -33.53
CA VAL A 53 46.97 -10.92 -33.17
C VAL A 53 48.37 -10.78 -33.84
N PRO A 54 49.51 -11.42 -33.40
CA PRO A 54 49.76 -12.43 -32.34
C PRO A 54 51.08 -12.38 -31.48
N GLY A 55 51.15 -13.23 -30.43
CA GLY A 55 52.18 -14.28 -30.22
C GLY A 55 53.67 -14.00 -29.91
N LEU A 56 54.04 -14.23 -28.64
CA LEU A 56 55.25 -14.86 -28.05
C LEU A 56 56.69 -14.31 -28.25
N SER A 57 57.44 -14.51 -27.15
CA SER A 57 58.90 -14.66 -26.95
C SER A 57 59.73 -13.39 -26.64
N HIS A 58 60.32 -13.36 -25.43
CA HIS A 58 61.78 -13.33 -25.22
C HIS A 58 62.13 -13.44 -23.71
N LEU A 59 63.06 -14.37 -23.40
CA LEU A 59 63.78 -14.53 -22.14
C LEU A 59 64.57 -13.24 -21.81
N SER A 60 64.88 -12.89 -20.56
CA SER A 60 66.05 -13.38 -19.80
C SER A 60 66.27 -12.52 -18.54
N TYR A 61 67.06 -13.05 -17.59
CA TYR A 61 67.63 -12.46 -16.34
C TYR A 61 66.78 -12.66 -15.07
N LEU A 62 67.23 -13.26 -13.95
CA LEU A 62 68.56 -13.45 -13.36
C LEU A 62 68.66 -14.77 -12.57
N ALA A 63 69.90 -15.19 -12.32
CA ALA A 63 70.35 -16.45 -11.76
C ALA A 63 70.42 -16.53 -10.22
N ALA A 64 70.60 -17.77 -9.77
CA ALA A 64 71.33 -18.25 -8.58
C ALA A 64 70.55 -18.52 -7.28
N LEU A 65 70.47 -19.80 -6.86
CA LEU A 65 71.42 -20.41 -5.90
C LEU A 65 71.14 -21.93 -5.65
N SER A 66 72.22 -22.70 -5.86
CA SER A 66 72.69 -23.99 -5.29
C SER A 66 71.82 -25.27 -5.11
N PRO A 67 72.41 -26.48 -5.35
CA PRO A 67 71.73 -27.77 -5.30
C PRO A 67 71.91 -28.53 -3.96
N LEU A 68 70.95 -29.38 -3.60
CA LEU A 68 71.11 -30.45 -2.61
C LEU A 68 71.22 -31.81 -3.32
N SER A 69 72.22 -32.59 -2.91
CA SER A 69 72.47 -33.96 -3.38
C SER A 69 71.51 -34.99 -2.76
N PRO A 70 71.34 -36.18 -3.37
CA PRO A 70 70.33 -37.16 -2.95
C PRO A 70 70.90 -38.32 -2.10
N VAL A 71 70.00 -39.26 -1.79
CA VAL A 71 70.18 -40.68 -1.43
C VAL A 71 70.01 -41.01 0.07
N SER A 72 68.95 -41.74 0.41
CA SER A 72 68.99 -43.18 0.79
C SER A 72 67.71 -43.61 1.50
N GLU A 73 66.94 -44.52 0.90
CA GLU A 73 66.08 -45.48 1.61
C GLU A 73 66.98 -46.56 2.25
N PRO A 74 66.59 -47.20 3.38
CA PRO A 74 65.79 -48.41 3.23
C PRO A 74 64.83 -48.80 4.38
N GLU A 75 64.02 -49.81 4.02
CA GLU A 75 63.31 -50.83 4.82
C GLU A 75 61.85 -50.58 5.28
N ASN A 76 61.00 -51.39 4.65
CA ASN A 76 59.57 -51.63 4.87
C ASN A 76 59.30 -52.39 6.18
N PRO A 77 58.24 -52.03 6.91
CA PRO A 77 57.31 -53.08 7.31
C PRO A 77 55.85 -52.74 6.95
N GLU A 78 55.19 -53.78 6.45
CA GLU A 78 53.74 -53.91 6.24
C GLU A 78 53.11 -53.04 5.15
N ASN A 79 52.83 -53.70 4.03
CA ASN A 79 51.96 -53.25 2.96
C ASN A 79 50.50 -53.17 3.47
N VAL A 80 50.22 -52.20 4.34
CA VAL A 80 48.87 -51.78 4.67
C VAL A 80 48.44 -50.82 3.57
N ASN A 81 47.45 -51.21 2.77
CA ASN A 81 46.85 -50.30 1.82
C ASN A 81 46.41 -49.03 2.59
N PRO A 82 46.89 -47.82 2.27
CA PRO A 82 46.57 -46.63 3.05
C PRO A 82 45.06 -46.34 3.09
N ARG A 83 44.29 -46.90 2.15
CA ARG A 83 42.82 -46.89 2.19
C ARG A 83 42.23 -47.84 3.25
N SER A 84 42.82 -49.01 3.49
CA SER A 84 42.34 -49.94 4.52
C SER A 84 42.73 -49.48 5.92
N ALA A 85 43.89 -48.83 6.08
CA ALA A 85 44.31 -48.22 7.34
C ALA A 85 43.29 -47.16 7.81
N ARG A 86 42.93 -46.21 6.93
CA ARG A 86 41.95 -45.15 7.25
C ARG A 86 40.57 -45.68 7.63
N SER A 87 40.10 -46.74 6.96
CA SER A 87 38.82 -47.38 7.32
C SER A 87 38.91 -48.13 8.64
N HIS A 88 40.05 -48.75 8.95
CA HIS A 88 40.29 -49.40 10.24
C HIS A 88 40.31 -48.39 11.39
N ASP A 89 40.97 -47.24 11.20
CA ASP A 89 41.04 -46.17 12.20
C ASP A 89 39.66 -45.56 12.48
N LEU A 90 38.83 -45.35 11.44
CA LEU A 90 37.46 -44.86 11.61
C LEU A 90 36.59 -45.86 12.39
N LEU A 91 36.67 -47.16 12.07
CA LEU A 91 35.92 -48.20 12.79
C LEU A 91 36.38 -48.32 14.25
N ALA A 92 37.67 -48.16 14.52
CA ALA A 92 38.20 -48.13 15.88
C ALA A 92 37.68 -46.92 16.66
N ALA A 93 37.65 -45.73 16.05
CA ALA A 93 37.10 -44.52 16.66
C ALA A 93 35.59 -44.63 16.93
N LEU A 94 34.82 -45.19 15.98
CA LEU A 94 33.38 -45.45 16.16
C LEU A 94 33.12 -46.46 17.27
N LYS A 95 33.90 -47.53 17.33
CA LYS A 95 33.82 -48.51 18.42
C LYS A 95 34.13 -47.87 19.79
N ASP A 96 35.14 -47.01 19.85
CA ASP A 96 35.45 -46.25 21.06
C ASP A 96 34.31 -45.28 21.43
N ALA A 97 33.58 -44.76 20.44
CA ALA A 97 32.36 -43.98 20.62
C ALA A 97 31.11 -44.84 20.92
N GLY A 98 31.26 -46.14 21.21
CA GLY A 98 30.15 -47.03 21.58
C GLY A 98 29.40 -47.65 20.40
N ILE A 99 29.88 -47.46 19.18
CA ILE A 99 29.24 -47.96 17.96
C ILE A 99 29.88 -49.29 17.56
N ASP A 100 29.31 -50.39 18.06
CA ASP A 100 29.82 -51.75 17.84
C ASP A 100 29.32 -52.42 16.55
N HIS A 101 28.25 -51.89 15.94
CA HIS A 101 27.66 -52.45 14.73
C HIS A 101 27.66 -51.41 13.59
N VAL A 102 28.40 -51.73 12.53
CA VAL A 102 28.47 -50.93 11.30
C VAL A 102 28.21 -51.85 10.12
N THR A 103 27.19 -51.54 9.34
CA THR A 103 26.81 -52.28 8.13
C THR A 103 27.64 -51.84 6.92
N MET A 104 27.58 -52.61 5.83
CA MET A 104 28.19 -52.21 4.57
C MET A 104 27.54 -50.95 3.96
N SER A 105 26.25 -50.72 4.24
CA SER A 105 25.55 -49.49 3.84
C SER A 105 26.12 -48.28 4.58
N ASP A 106 26.30 -48.41 5.90
CA ASP A 106 26.86 -47.35 6.74
C ASP A 106 28.28 -46.98 6.28
N LEU A 107 29.12 -47.97 5.96
CA LEU A 107 30.47 -47.73 5.40
C LEU A 107 30.44 -46.91 4.12
N GLN A 108 29.44 -47.12 3.27
CA GLN A 108 29.26 -46.35 2.04
C GLN A 108 28.80 -44.92 2.35
N GLU A 109 27.81 -44.74 3.21
CA GLU A 109 27.30 -43.41 3.60
C GLU A 109 28.37 -42.57 4.32
N MET A 110 29.08 -43.15 5.28
CA MET A 110 30.21 -42.47 5.95
C MET A 110 31.26 -41.98 4.97
N LYS A 111 31.54 -42.75 3.92
CA LYS A 111 32.48 -42.34 2.87
C LYS A 111 31.93 -41.20 2.00
N ILE A 112 30.65 -41.26 1.64
CA ILE A 112 29.96 -40.20 0.86
C ILE A 112 29.98 -38.88 1.63
N HIS A 113 29.71 -38.92 2.94
CA HIS A 113 29.63 -37.74 3.79
C HIS A 113 30.95 -37.40 4.49
N HIS A 114 32.05 -38.03 4.08
CA HIS A 114 33.40 -37.75 4.56
C HIS A 114 33.54 -37.80 6.09
N LEU A 115 32.93 -38.81 6.73
CA LEU A 115 33.15 -39.09 8.16
C LEU A 115 34.56 -39.68 8.34
N THR A 116 35.32 -39.13 9.30
CA THR A 116 36.72 -39.53 9.57
C THR A 116 36.92 -39.88 11.03
N ALA A 117 37.96 -40.69 11.33
CA ALA A 117 38.34 -41.01 12.70
C ALA A 117 38.61 -39.73 13.52
N ASP A 118 39.34 -38.78 12.95
CA ASP A 118 39.65 -37.49 13.58
C ASP A 118 38.38 -36.72 13.96
N PHE A 119 37.36 -36.69 13.08
CA PHE A 119 36.09 -36.04 13.37
C PHE A 119 35.39 -36.70 14.57
N VAL A 120 35.31 -38.04 14.59
CA VAL A 120 34.67 -38.78 15.70
C VAL A 120 35.40 -38.52 17.01
N LEU A 121 36.74 -38.61 17.01
CA LEU A 121 37.56 -38.37 18.20
C LEU A 121 37.45 -36.93 18.71
N GLU A 122 37.48 -35.94 17.82
CA GLU A 122 37.37 -34.53 18.20
C GLU A 122 35.97 -34.19 18.75
N MET A 123 34.90 -34.67 18.11
CA MET A 123 33.53 -34.45 18.57
C MET A 123 33.28 -35.14 19.91
N LYS A 124 33.80 -36.35 20.12
CA LYS A 124 33.75 -37.05 21.42
C LYS A 124 34.54 -36.31 22.49
N ALA A 125 35.72 -35.76 22.16
CA ALA A 125 36.49 -34.93 23.09
C ALA A 125 35.75 -33.63 23.44
N LEU A 126 34.91 -33.16 22.51
CA LEU A 126 33.91 -32.12 22.74
C LEU A 126 32.62 -32.70 23.30
N GLY A 127 32.60 -33.85 23.98
CA GLY A 127 31.42 -34.41 24.65
C GLY A 127 30.14 -34.46 23.81
N VAL A 128 30.25 -34.66 22.49
CA VAL A 128 29.12 -34.99 21.63
C VAL A 128 29.06 -36.51 21.57
N GLU A 129 27.91 -37.07 21.96
CA GLU A 129 27.71 -38.52 22.09
C GLU A 129 26.51 -38.96 21.23
N PRO A 130 26.67 -39.11 19.91
CA PRO A 130 25.62 -39.63 19.04
C PRO A 130 25.38 -41.13 19.28
N ASP A 131 24.11 -41.54 19.29
CA ASP A 131 23.66 -42.89 19.66
C ASP A 131 23.83 -43.93 18.53
N GLY A 132 24.09 -43.47 17.29
CA GLY A 132 24.19 -44.32 16.12
C GLY A 132 25.05 -43.76 15.00
N VAL A 133 25.48 -44.63 14.07
CA VAL A 133 26.24 -44.20 12.87
C VAL A 133 25.46 -43.15 12.06
N GLY A 134 24.13 -43.27 12.02
CA GLY A 134 23.26 -42.31 11.31
C GLY A 134 23.40 -40.89 11.83
N GLU A 135 23.49 -40.67 13.14
CA GLU A 135 23.64 -39.34 13.73
C GLU A 135 25.04 -38.75 13.47
N TRP A 136 26.08 -39.59 13.51
CA TRP A 136 27.43 -39.19 13.07
C TRP A 136 27.44 -38.72 11.63
N ILE A 137 26.73 -39.42 10.74
CA ILE A 137 26.55 -39.03 9.35
C ILE A 137 25.71 -37.75 9.26
N ASN A 138 24.64 -37.61 10.05
CA ASN A 138 23.75 -36.45 10.07
C ASN A 138 24.51 -35.15 10.36
N LEU A 139 25.37 -35.17 11.38
CA LEU A 139 26.28 -34.06 11.70
C LEU A 139 27.11 -33.63 10.48
N ARG A 140 27.63 -34.60 9.71
CA ARG A 140 28.43 -34.33 8.51
C ARG A 140 27.58 -33.81 7.35
N ILE A 141 26.39 -34.36 7.14
CA ILE A 141 25.44 -33.92 6.12
C ILE A 141 25.14 -32.42 6.29
N HIS A 142 24.88 -32.00 7.53
CA HIS A 142 24.52 -30.63 7.86
C HIS A 142 25.73 -29.74 8.17
N GLY A 143 26.94 -30.16 7.78
CA GLY A 143 28.14 -29.34 7.83
C GLY A 143 28.65 -29.02 9.24
N VAL A 144 28.19 -29.74 10.26
CA VAL A 144 28.65 -29.56 11.64
C VAL A 144 30.14 -29.90 11.72
N THR A 145 30.91 -29.03 12.37
CA THR A 145 32.35 -29.20 12.56
C THR A 145 32.71 -29.21 14.04
N PRO A 146 33.84 -29.84 14.45
CA PRO A 146 34.32 -29.74 15.82
C PRO A 146 34.59 -28.30 16.24
N ARG A 147 35.01 -27.44 15.29
CA ARG A 147 35.19 -26.02 15.53
C ARG A 147 33.86 -25.34 15.90
N PHE A 148 32.79 -25.61 15.17
CA PHE A 148 31.45 -25.06 15.43
C PHE A 148 30.98 -25.40 16.86
N VAL A 149 31.01 -26.68 17.23
CA VAL A 149 30.60 -27.13 18.58
C VAL A 149 31.47 -26.51 19.68
N ARG A 150 32.79 -26.45 19.46
CA ARG A 150 33.72 -25.84 20.41
C ARG A 150 33.44 -24.36 20.62
N GLU A 151 33.17 -23.62 19.55
CA GLU A 151 32.87 -22.19 19.64
C GLU A 151 31.51 -21.92 20.29
N LEU A 152 30.48 -22.73 20.02
CA LEU A 152 29.18 -22.65 20.73
C LEU A 152 29.35 -22.83 22.25
N ARG A 153 30.12 -23.84 22.66
CA ARG A 153 30.41 -24.11 24.08
C ARG A 153 31.21 -22.99 24.72
N ASN A 154 32.18 -22.43 24.01
CA ASN A 154 32.94 -21.28 24.48
C ASN A 154 32.06 -20.03 24.65
N ALA A 155 30.98 -19.91 23.86
CA ALA A 155 29.98 -18.87 23.98
C ALA A 155 28.96 -19.13 25.11
N GLY A 156 29.07 -20.25 25.82
CA GLY A 156 28.19 -20.62 26.93
C GLY A 156 27.00 -21.48 26.54
N ILE A 157 26.86 -21.86 25.27
CA ILE A 157 25.81 -22.78 24.82
C ILE A 157 26.34 -24.21 24.95
N THR A 158 26.01 -24.82 26.09
CA THR A 158 26.42 -26.18 26.46
C THR A 158 25.23 -27.13 26.42
N ASP A 159 25.49 -28.41 26.67
CA ASP A 159 24.46 -29.43 26.90
C ASP A 159 23.46 -29.64 25.75
N LEU A 160 23.87 -29.30 24.52
CA LEU A 160 23.10 -29.53 23.30
C LEU A 160 23.08 -31.01 22.91
N SER A 161 21.89 -31.50 22.57
CA SER A 161 21.69 -32.75 21.83
C SER A 161 22.27 -32.67 20.42
N VAL A 162 22.46 -33.83 19.78
CA VAL A 162 22.93 -33.90 18.40
C VAL A 162 21.96 -33.18 17.46
N ASP A 163 20.66 -33.35 17.69
CA ASP A 163 19.61 -32.73 16.87
C ASP A 163 19.65 -31.20 16.98
N GLU A 164 19.79 -30.64 18.19
CA GLU A 164 19.92 -29.18 18.38
C GLU A 164 21.19 -28.62 17.73
N ILE A 165 22.33 -29.33 17.79
CA ILE A 165 23.57 -28.91 17.11
C ILE A 165 23.36 -28.87 15.60
N VAL A 166 22.68 -29.89 15.06
CA VAL A 166 22.35 -29.97 13.63
C VAL A 166 21.38 -28.86 13.25
N GLU A 167 20.37 -28.61 14.07
CA GLU A 167 19.37 -27.56 13.84
C GLU A 167 19.99 -26.17 13.79
N LEU A 168 20.82 -25.80 14.77
CA LEU A 168 21.56 -24.54 14.77
C LEU A 168 22.41 -24.37 13.50
N SER A 169 23.04 -25.46 13.04
CA SER A 169 23.83 -25.46 11.80
C SER A 169 22.97 -25.25 10.56
N ILE A 170 21.80 -25.91 10.48
CA ILE A 170 20.84 -25.78 9.38
C ILE A 170 20.28 -24.36 9.30
N GLN A 171 19.90 -23.79 10.45
CA GLN A 171 19.35 -22.44 10.56
C GLN A 171 20.43 -21.34 10.44
N GLY A 172 21.70 -21.72 10.26
CA GLY A 172 22.79 -20.78 10.04
C GLY A 172 23.20 -19.97 11.28
N VAL A 173 22.82 -20.42 12.48
CA VAL A 173 23.18 -19.76 13.74
C VAL A 173 24.69 -19.90 13.97
N SER A 174 25.44 -18.82 13.73
CA SER A 174 26.90 -18.87 13.82
C SER A 174 27.40 -18.74 15.27
N PRO A 175 28.53 -19.38 15.65
CA PRO A 175 29.09 -19.20 16.98
C PRO A 175 29.52 -17.75 17.27
N LYS A 176 29.89 -17.00 16.22
CA LYS A 176 30.19 -15.56 16.33
C LYS A 176 28.94 -14.76 16.72
N PHE A 177 27.79 -15.11 16.17
CA PHE A 177 26.51 -14.49 16.51
C PHE A 177 26.18 -14.72 17.99
N VAL A 178 26.21 -15.97 18.44
CA VAL A 178 26.00 -16.36 19.83
C VAL A 178 26.97 -15.66 20.78
N SER A 179 28.26 -15.65 20.44
CA SER A 179 29.29 -14.95 21.25
C SER A 179 29.00 -13.45 21.35
N GLY A 180 28.53 -12.83 20.27
CA GLY A 180 28.15 -11.41 20.26
C GLY A 180 26.95 -11.11 21.17
N LEU A 181 25.95 -12.00 21.21
CA LEU A 181 24.84 -11.89 22.16
C LEU A 181 25.33 -12.00 23.61
N ALA A 182 26.19 -12.97 23.89
CA ALA A 182 26.78 -13.18 25.21
C ALA A 182 27.63 -11.99 25.69
N GLU A 183 28.38 -11.34 24.78
CA GLU A 183 29.14 -10.11 25.05
C GLU A 183 28.25 -8.92 25.42
N LEU A 184 27.03 -8.87 24.89
CA LEU A 184 26.02 -7.89 25.26
C LEU A 184 25.27 -8.27 26.55
N GLY A 185 25.64 -9.39 27.17
CA GLY A 185 24.98 -9.88 28.38
C GLY A 185 23.61 -10.50 28.12
N ILE A 186 23.26 -10.78 26.86
CA ILE A 186 22.09 -11.59 26.51
C ILE A 186 22.54 -13.04 26.64
N LYS A 187 22.04 -13.69 27.68
CA LYS A 187 22.43 -15.04 28.10
C LYS A 187 21.17 -15.85 28.35
N ASP A 188 21.36 -17.13 28.62
CA ASP A 188 20.29 -18.05 29.00
C ASP A 188 19.21 -18.19 27.91
N LEU A 189 19.61 -18.00 26.64
CA LEU A 189 18.77 -18.26 25.49
C LEU A 189 18.74 -19.76 25.20
N ASP A 190 17.55 -20.29 24.94
CA ASP A 190 17.41 -21.64 24.39
C ASP A 190 17.71 -21.67 22.88
N VAL A 191 17.70 -22.88 22.32
CA VAL A 191 18.02 -23.11 20.90
C VAL A 191 17.00 -22.43 19.99
N ASP A 192 15.73 -22.47 20.36
CA ASP A 192 14.63 -21.87 19.58
C ASP A 192 14.78 -20.35 19.52
N GLN A 193 15.06 -19.69 20.65
CA GLN A 193 15.29 -18.24 20.70
C GLN A 193 16.51 -17.79 19.89
N LEU A 194 17.59 -18.58 19.89
CA LEU A 194 18.76 -18.30 19.06
C LEU A 194 18.43 -18.38 17.55
N ILE A 195 17.62 -19.35 17.18
CA ILE A 195 17.14 -19.56 15.81
C ILE A 195 16.21 -18.41 15.41
N GLU A 196 15.26 -18.03 16.25
CA GLU A 196 14.32 -16.94 16.01
C GLU A 196 15.04 -15.62 15.77
N LEU A 197 15.92 -15.21 16.69
CA LEU A 197 16.73 -13.99 16.52
C LEU A 197 17.53 -14.02 15.21
N SER A 198 18.13 -15.16 14.87
CA SER A 198 18.90 -15.33 13.64
C SER A 198 18.02 -15.23 12.39
N ASN A 199 16.87 -15.89 12.38
CA ASN A 199 15.94 -15.93 11.25
C ASN A 199 15.28 -14.58 11.00
N HIS A 200 15.02 -13.81 12.06
CA HIS A 200 14.51 -12.44 11.98
C HIS A 200 15.62 -11.39 11.77
N GLY A 201 16.87 -11.80 11.57
CA GLY A 201 17.98 -10.90 11.24
C GLY A 201 18.42 -9.99 12.39
N ILE A 202 18.05 -10.30 13.62
CA ILE A 202 18.37 -9.50 14.81
C ILE A 202 19.83 -9.67 15.18
N SER A 203 20.69 -8.75 14.77
CA SER A 203 22.13 -8.84 15.04
C SER A 203 22.54 -8.28 16.42
N PRO A 204 23.66 -8.74 17.01
CA PRO A 204 24.21 -8.10 18.22
C PRO A 204 24.48 -6.60 18.03
N LYS A 205 24.88 -6.19 16.83
CA LYS A 205 25.06 -4.77 16.50
C LYS A 205 23.74 -3.99 16.61
N TYR A 206 22.66 -4.53 16.05
CA TYR A 206 21.32 -3.92 16.12
C TYR A 206 20.89 -3.73 17.57
N ILE A 207 20.98 -4.80 18.38
CA ILE A 207 20.67 -4.77 19.82
C ILE A 207 21.49 -3.68 20.54
N ALA A 208 22.80 -3.64 20.31
CA ALA A 208 23.68 -2.65 20.94
C ALA A 208 23.31 -1.21 20.56
N GLU A 209 22.94 -0.98 19.30
CA GLU A 209 22.50 0.32 18.81
C GLU A 209 21.12 0.72 19.38
N MET A 210 20.17 -0.22 19.48
CA MET A 210 18.86 0.01 20.13
C MET A 210 19.04 0.40 21.61
N ARG A 211 19.92 -0.29 22.35
CA ARG A 211 20.27 0.09 23.73
C ARG A 211 20.90 1.49 23.82
N SER A 212 21.65 1.91 22.80
CA SER A 212 22.29 3.22 22.76
C SER A 212 21.30 4.37 22.61
N VAL A 213 20.14 4.12 21.99
CA VAL A 213 19.04 5.08 21.84
C VAL A 213 18.00 4.96 22.97
N GLY A 214 18.28 4.16 24.01
CA GLY A 214 17.50 4.13 25.24
C GLY A 214 16.63 2.88 25.46
N LEU A 215 16.45 2.04 24.43
CA LEU A 215 15.69 0.79 24.52
C LEU A 215 16.58 -0.31 25.12
N LYS A 216 16.72 -0.31 26.46
CA LYS A 216 17.74 -1.10 27.18
C LYS A 216 17.30 -2.49 27.59
N ASP A 217 16.02 -2.63 27.91
CA ASP A 217 15.45 -3.80 28.59
C ASP A 217 14.50 -4.57 27.66
N LEU A 218 14.90 -4.71 26.39
CA LEU A 218 14.14 -5.45 25.38
C LEU A 218 14.30 -6.97 25.57
N ASP A 219 13.19 -7.70 25.56
CA ASP A 219 13.18 -9.16 25.46
C ASP A 219 13.34 -9.65 24.01
N VAL A 220 13.32 -10.96 23.81
CA VAL A 220 13.53 -11.58 22.48
C VAL A 220 12.38 -11.26 21.54
N ASP A 221 11.14 -11.31 22.02
CA ASP A 221 9.95 -11.09 21.20
C ASP A 221 9.89 -9.62 20.77
N GLU A 222 10.16 -8.70 21.69
CA GLU A 222 10.25 -7.26 21.45
C GLU A 222 11.34 -6.90 20.42
N LEU A 223 12.51 -7.55 20.50
CA LEU A 223 13.57 -7.35 19.51
C LEU A 223 13.16 -7.82 18.11
N ILE A 224 12.48 -8.97 18.05
CA ILE A 224 11.99 -9.55 16.79
C ILE A 224 10.90 -8.67 16.20
N GLU A 225 9.97 -8.18 17.01
CA GLU A 225 8.90 -7.28 16.60
C GLU A 225 9.47 -6.01 15.95
N LEU A 226 10.37 -5.32 16.65
CA LEU A 226 11.04 -4.13 16.11
C LEU A 226 11.78 -4.41 14.78
N GLY A 227 12.42 -5.58 14.67
CA GLY A 227 13.10 -5.99 13.44
C GLY A 227 12.15 -6.31 12.29
N ASN A 228 11.04 -7.00 12.56
CA ASN A 228 10.02 -7.34 11.56
C ASN A 228 9.32 -6.11 10.98
N HIS A 229 9.21 -5.05 11.78
CA HIS A 229 8.63 -3.77 11.39
C HIS A 229 9.68 -2.75 10.92
N ASP A 230 10.90 -3.20 10.59
CA ASP A 230 11.99 -2.38 10.06
C ASP A 230 12.37 -1.17 10.94
N ILE A 231 12.11 -1.24 12.26
CA ILE A 231 12.39 -0.16 13.20
C ILE A 231 13.89 -0.09 13.46
N SER A 232 14.52 0.95 12.93
CA SER A 232 15.96 1.17 13.06
C SER A 232 16.32 2.05 14.27
N PRO A 233 17.53 1.89 14.86
CA PRO A 233 18.01 2.80 15.91
C PRO A 233 18.03 4.26 15.47
N LYS A 234 18.30 4.51 14.17
CA LYS A 234 18.26 5.85 13.58
C LYS A 234 16.84 6.43 13.60
N TYR A 235 15.84 5.63 13.24
CA TYR A 235 14.44 6.02 13.24
C TYR A 235 14.00 6.47 14.64
N VAL A 236 14.28 5.65 15.66
CA VAL A 236 14.02 5.97 17.08
C VAL A 236 14.72 7.27 17.49
N ALA A 237 16.02 7.41 17.19
CA ALA A 237 16.78 8.61 17.56
C ALA A 237 16.25 9.89 16.89
N GLU A 238 15.79 9.81 15.65
CA GLU A 238 15.22 10.94 14.92
C GLU A 238 13.86 11.36 15.53
N PHE A 239 12.98 10.42 15.88
CA PHE A 239 11.74 10.72 16.62
C PHE A 239 12.01 11.36 17.99
N GLN A 240 12.98 10.84 18.74
CA GLN A 240 13.41 11.44 20.02
C GLN A 240 13.93 12.86 19.85
N SER A 241 14.63 13.16 18.75
CA SER A 241 15.12 14.50 18.43
C SER A 241 13.98 15.47 18.10
N LEU A 242 12.86 14.95 17.60
CA LEU A 242 11.61 15.67 17.41
C LEU A 242 10.79 15.74 18.72
N GLY A 243 11.29 15.22 19.83
CA GLY A 243 10.65 15.34 21.14
C GLY A 243 9.69 14.22 21.51
N PHE A 244 9.55 13.19 20.68
CA PHE A 244 8.87 11.94 21.02
C PHE A 244 9.82 11.06 21.84
N LYS A 245 9.94 11.34 23.14
CA LYS A 245 10.97 10.74 24.01
C LYS A 245 10.51 9.50 24.77
N ASP A 246 9.21 9.35 24.92
CA ASP A 246 8.57 8.32 25.74
C ASP A 246 7.74 7.37 24.85
N LEU A 247 8.26 7.03 23.67
CA LEU A 247 7.64 6.05 22.77
C LEU A 247 7.92 4.64 23.29
N ASP A 248 6.87 3.85 23.45
CA ASP A 248 7.01 2.41 23.67
C ASP A 248 7.20 1.65 22.33
N ILE A 249 7.20 0.32 22.40
CA ILE A 249 7.44 -0.52 21.22
C ILE A 249 6.24 -0.48 20.28
N ASP A 250 5.03 -0.55 20.84
CA ASP A 250 3.78 -0.51 20.09
C ASP A 250 3.69 0.81 19.31
N ASP A 251 4.01 1.94 19.96
CA ASP A 251 4.09 3.26 19.34
C ASP A 251 5.05 3.30 18.13
N LEU A 252 6.26 2.74 18.29
CA LEU A 252 7.28 2.72 17.23
C LEU A 252 6.84 1.85 16.05
N VAL A 253 6.25 0.70 16.34
CA VAL A 253 5.72 -0.24 15.35
C VAL A 253 4.54 0.37 14.61
N GLU A 254 3.63 1.05 15.30
CA GLU A 254 2.49 1.75 14.72
C GLU A 254 2.95 2.84 13.74
N LEU A 255 3.84 3.74 14.18
CA LEU A 255 4.42 4.77 13.31
C LEU A 255 5.11 4.16 12.08
N GLY A 256 5.83 3.04 12.26
CA GLY A 256 6.51 2.33 11.17
C GLY A 256 5.53 1.70 10.17
N ASN A 257 4.50 1.01 10.66
CA ASN A 257 3.49 0.34 9.84
C ASN A 257 2.64 1.31 9.00
N HIS A 258 2.46 2.53 9.50
CA HIS A 258 1.70 3.57 8.84
C HIS A 258 2.59 4.57 8.07
N ASP A 259 3.84 4.18 7.75
CA ASP A 259 4.78 4.96 6.95
C ASP A 259 5.08 6.38 7.52
N VAL A 260 4.89 6.58 8.82
CA VAL A 260 5.15 7.86 9.48
C VAL A 260 6.65 8.04 9.66
N SER A 261 7.24 8.93 8.86
CA SER A 261 8.68 9.21 8.93
C SER A 261 9.00 10.42 9.83
N PRO A 262 10.18 10.48 10.48
CA PRO A 262 10.61 11.68 11.22
C PRO A 262 10.62 12.93 10.34
N ARG A 263 10.93 12.77 9.05
CA ARG A 263 10.90 13.85 8.07
C ARG A 263 9.49 14.40 7.86
N PHE A 264 8.50 13.52 7.71
CA PHE A 264 7.09 13.89 7.57
C PHE A 264 6.64 14.76 8.76
N VAL A 265 6.90 14.31 9.98
CA VAL A 265 6.58 15.05 11.21
C VAL A 265 7.28 16.41 11.26
N ALA A 266 8.57 16.47 10.90
CA ALA A 266 9.33 17.71 10.88
C ALA A 266 8.76 18.73 9.87
N GLU A 267 8.36 18.27 8.69
CA GLU A 267 7.77 19.10 7.64
C GLU A 267 6.37 19.61 8.05
N LEU A 268 5.51 18.77 8.64
CA LEU A 268 4.21 19.20 9.18
C LEU A 268 4.36 20.28 10.26
N ARG A 269 5.32 20.13 11.17
CA ARG A 269 5.62 21.14 12.20
C ARG A 269 6.19 22.43 11.65
N ALA A 270 6.99 22.36 10.59
CA ALA A 270 7.46 23.54 9.87
C ALA A 270 6.30 24.28 9.19
N LEU A 271 5.28 23.54 8.76
CA LEU A 271 3.98 24.05 8.36
C LEU A 271 3.08 24.32 9.57
N GLY A 272 3.59 24.51 10.77
CA GLY A 272 2.81 25.00 11.90
C GLY A 272 1.73 24.06 12.46
N LEU A 273 1.60 22.83 11.98
CA LEU A 273 0.84 21.79 12.67
C LEU A 273 1.67 21.36 13.88
N LYS A 274 1.29 21.87 15.04
CA LYS A 274 1.99 21.64 16.31
C LYS A 274 1.16 20.70 17.16
N ASP A 275 1.82 20.11 18.16
CA ASP A 275 1.17 19.32 19.19
C ASP A 275 0.43 18.08 18.66
N LEU A 276 0.91 17.51 17.54
CA LEU A 276 0.45 16.24 16.98
C LEU A 276 0.86 15.07 17.86
N ASP A 277 -0.10 14.24 18.24
CA ASP A 277 0.15 12.92 18.84
C ASP A 277 0.39 11.84 17.77
N ILE A 278 0.50 10.58 18.19
CA ILE A 278 0.78 9.46 17.28
C ILE A 278 -0.44 9.17 16.41
N ASP A 279 -1.63 9.17 17.00
CA ASP A 279 -2.90 8.92 16.30
C ASP A 279 -3.09 9.95 15.19
N ASP A 280 -2.86 11.24 15.47
CA ASP A 280 -2.92 12.33 14.48
C ASP A 280 -1.97 12.07 13.29
N LEU A 281 -0.74 11.64 13.57
CA LEU A 281 0.28 11.40 12.56
C LEU A 281 -0.05 10.20 11.68
N VAL A 282 -0.56 9.14 12.30
CA VAL A 282 -1.02 7.91 11.65
C VAL A 282 -2.22 8.22 10.75
N GLU A 283 -3.19 8.99 11.25
CA GLU A 283 -4.38 9.40 10.50
C GLU A 283 -4.01 10.21 9.26
N LEU A 284 -3.19 11.26 9.43
CA LEU A 284 -2.71 12.06 8.31
C LEU A 284 -1.97 11.21 7.25
N SER A 285 -1.14 10.26 7.69
CA SER A 285 -0.39 9.39 6.78
C SER A 285 -1.31 8.44 6.02
N ASN A 286 -2.24 7.77 6.72
CA ASN A 286 -3.20 6.82 6.14
C ASN A 286 -4.13 7.46 5.09
N HIS A 287 -4.45 8.74 5.27
CA HIS A 287 -5.30 9.50 4.35
C HIS A 287 -4.51 10.26 3.29
N ASP A 288 -3.23 9.96 3.08
CA ASP A 288 -2.35 10.61 2.10
C ASP A 288 -2.25 12.14 2.26
N VAL A 289 -2.39 12.65 3.49
CA VAL A 289 -2.26 14.08 3.82
C VAL A 289 -0.78 14.44 3.91
N SER A 290 -0.17 14.71 2.75
CA SER A 290 1.25 15.07 2.68
C SER A 290 1.53 16.52 3.16
N PRO A 291 2.76 16.84 3.62
CA PRO A 291 3.16 18.22 3.92
C PRO A 291 3.00 19.14 2.71
N LYS A 292 3.20 18.61 1.49
CA LYS A 292 2.95 19.37 0.25
C LYS A 292 1.48 19.77 0.12
N PHE A 293 0.56 18.85 0.37
CA PHE A 293 -0.88 19.12 0.34
C PHE A 293 -1.27 20.19 1.35
N VAL A 294 -0.78 20.07 2.60
CA VAL A 294 -1.01 21.08 3.65
C VAL A 294 -0.50 22.46 3.21
N ALA A 295 0.70 22.54 2.63
CA ALA A 295 1.25 23.80 2.11
C ALA A 295 0.40 24.38 0.96
N GLU A 296 -0.04 23.54 0.04
CA GLU A 296 -0.91 23.92 -1.09
C GLU A 296 -2.25 24.50 -0.61
N MET A 297 -2.91 23.87 0.38
CA MET A 297 -4.16 24.38 0.96
C MET A 297 -3.95 25.74 1.67
N ARG A 298 -2.81 25.93 2.34
CA ARG A 298 -2.43 27.20 2.96
C ARG A 298 -2.16 28.31 1.97
N ASP A 299 -1.44 28.02 0.90
CA ASP A 299 -1.20 28.97 -0.17
C ASP A 299 -2.51 29.32 -0.89
N ALA A 300 -3.47 28.39 -0.91
CA ALA A 300 -4.84 28.62 -1.31
C ALA A 300 -5.68 29.32 -0.22
N GLY A 301 -5.12 29.83 0.87
CA GLY A 301 -5.80 30.68 1.85
C GLY A 301 -6.65 29.95 2.88
N LEU A 302 -6.74 28.62 2.84
CA LEU A 302 -7.27 27.83 3.94
C LEU A 302 -6.17 27.73 4.99
N THR A 303 -6.31 28.39 6.14
CA THR A 303 -5.18 28.54 7.10
C THR A 303 -5.47 28.02 8.50
N GLU A 304 -6.74 27.97 8.89
CA GLU A 304 -7.20 27.36 10.12
C GLU A 304 -7.64 25.93 9.79
N PHE A 305 -6.92 24.95 10.31
CA PHE A 305 -7.24 23.53 10.14
C PHE A 305 -7.14 22.83 11.49
N ASP A 306 -8.09 21.94 11.75
CA ASP A 306 -7.84 20.74 12.54
C ASP A 306 -7.42 19.58 11.63
N ILE A 307 -7.08 18.44 12.24
CA ILE A 307 -6.60 17.25 11.54
C ILE A 307 -7.72 16.66 10.70
N ASP A 308 -8.90 16.50 11.28
CA ASP A 308 -10.12 16.04 10.63
C ASP A 308 -10.39 16.83 9.33
N SER A 309 -10.32 18.16 9.35
CA SER A 309 -10.55 19.00 8.17
C SER A 309 -9.53 18.72 7.06
N LEU A 310 -8.26 18.49 7.38
CA LEU A 310 -7.25 18.17 6.36
C LEU A 310 -7.49 16.80 5.73
N VAL A 311 -7.89 15.83 6.55
CA VAL A 311 -8.27 14.48 6.13
C VAL A 311 -9.50 14.54 5.23
N GLU A 312 -10.53 15.28 5.60
CA GLU A 312 -11.76 15.44 4.82
C GLU A 312 -11.52 16.18 3.49
N LEU A 313 -10.76 17.28 3.50
CA LEU A 313 -10.35 17.96 2.26
C LEU A 313 -9.66 17.00 1.30
N ARG A 314 -8.81 16.11 1.83
CA ARG A 314 -8.07 15.13 1.05
C ARG A 314 -8.97 14.00 0.54
N ASN A 315 -9.82 13.44 1.39
CA ASN A 315 -10.76 12.35 1.06
C ASN A 315 -11.81 12.78 0.02
N HIS A 316 -12.20 14.07 0.02
CA HIS A 316 -13.21 14.63 -0.87
C HIS A 316 -12.64 15.31 -2.12
N ASP A 317 -11.35 15.09 -2.39
CA ASP A 317 -10.65 15.61 -3.57
C ASP A 317 -10.77 17.14 -3.71
N VAL A 318 -10.72 17.88 -2.60
CA VAL A 318 -10.63 19.35 -2.62
C VAL A 318 -9.22 19.73 -3.05
N THR A 319 -9.10 20.25 -4.27
CA THR A 319 -7.81 20.65 -4.86
C THR A 319 -7.66 22.17 -4.91
N VAL A 320 -6.41 22.65 -5.00
CA VAL A 320 -6.13 24.08 -5.20
C VAL A 320 -6.73 24.63 -6.50
N ASP A 321 -6.82 23.80 -7.54
CA ASP A 321 -7.46 24.16 -8.81
C ASP A 321 -8.98 24.33 -8.64
N PHE A 322 -9.62 23.45 -7.86
CA PHE A 322 -11.02 23.59 -7.51
C PHE A 322 -11.27 24.86 -6.70
N ILE A 323 -10.50 25.10 -5.64
CA ILE A 323 -10.58 26.32 -4.82
C ILE A 323 -10.41 27.57 -5.72
N ALA A 324 -9.40 27.60 -6.59
CA ALA A 324 -9.16 28.72 -7.49
C ALA A 324 -10.34 28.95 -8.45
N ALA A 325 -10.87 27.89 -9.06
CA ALA A 325 -12.00 27.98 -9.98
C ALA A 325 -13.28 28.50 -9.29
N MET A 326 -13.57 28.04 -8.07
CA MET A 326 -14.70 28.54 -7.28
C MET A 326 -14.56 30.04 -6.98
N ARG A 327 -13.35 30.50 -6.64
CA ARG A 327 -13.08 31.92 -6.40
C ARG A 327 -13.23 32.78 -7.65
N GLU A 328 -12.84 32.28 -8.82
CA GLU A 328 -13.06 32.94 -10.12
C GLU A 328 -14.55 33.07 -10.45
N LEU A 329 -15.36 32.11 -10.02
CA LEU A 329 -16.82 32.12 -10.16
C LEU A 329 -17.54 33.01 -9.15
N GLY A 330 -16.82 33.57 -8.15
CA GLY A 330 -17.35 34.55 -7.20
C GLY A 330 -17.37 34.07 -5.75
N PHE A 331 -17.12 32.80 -5.49
CA PHE A 331 -17.13 32.19 -4.15
C PHE A 331 -15.78 32.38 -3.44
N LYS A 332 -15.54 33.59 -2.94
CA LYS A 332 -14.22 34.02 -2.46
C LYS A 332 -13.91 33.67 -1.00
N ASP A 333 -14.96 33.65 -0.18
CA ASP A 333 -14.86 33.62 1.27
C ASP A 333 -15.35 32.27 1.85
N LEU A 334 -15.17 31.18 1.09
CA LEU A 334 -15.53 29.84 1.54
C LEU A 334 -14.48 29.27 2.50
N ASP A 335 -14.93 28.59 3.55
CA ASP A 335 -14.10 27.79 4.45
C ASP A 335 -13.91 26.34 3.96
N SER A 336 -13.17 25.53 4.72
CA SER A 336 -12.88 24.13 4.37
C SER A 336 -14.15 23.30 4.27
N ASP A 337 -15.09 23.49 5.20
CA ASP A 337 -16.30 22.68 5.31
C ASP A 337 -17.22 22.96 4.13
N GLU A 338 -17.35 24.23 3.73
CA GLU A 338 -18.11 24.63 2.55
C GLU A 338 -17.49 24.05 1.26
N PHE A 339 -16.15 24.03 1.12
CA PHE A 339 -15.52 23.37 -0.03
C PHE A 339 -15.76 21.86 -0.05
N ILE A 340 -15.69 21.21 1.11
CA ILE A 340 -15.97 19.77 1.26
C ILE A 340 -17.42 19.47 0.88
N GLU A 341 -18.37 20.26 1.36
CA GLU A 341 -19.80 20.07 1.09
C GLU A 341 -20.11 20.22 -0.41
N LEU A 342 -19.55 21.24 -1.06
CA LEU A 342 -19.69 21.44 -2.50
C LEU A 342 -19.15 20.24 -3.31
N ARG A 343 -18.01 19.67 -2.89
CA ARG A 343 -17.46 18.45 -3.53
C ARG A 343 -18.37 17.25 -3.30
N ASN A 344 -18.86 17.07 -2.08
CA ASN A 344 -19.75 15.97 -1.73
C ASN A 344 -21.06 15.98 -2.52
N MET A 345 -21.56 17.17 -2.85
CA MET A 345 -22.77 17.36 -3.63
C MET A 345 -22.50 17.46 -5.14
N ASP A 346 -21.29 17.12 -5.59
CA ASP A 346 -20.82 17.21 -6.98
C ASP A 346 -21.03 18.60 -7.61
N VAL A 347 -21.02 19.67 -6.82
CA VAL A 347 -21.09 21.05 -7.31
C VAL A 347 -19.75 21.40 -7.94
N THR A 348 -19.70 21.37 -9.28
CA THR A 348 -18.47 21.63 -10.05
C THR A 348 -18.44 23.06 -10.60
N PRO A 349 -17.25 23.61 -10.89
CA PRO A 349 -17.13 24.90 -11.57
C PRO A 349 -17.88 24.94 -12.92
N ASP A 350 -17.86 23.83 -13.67
CA ASP A 350 -18.59 23.68 -14.93
C ASP A 350 -20.10 23.74 -14.73
N PHE A 351 -20.62 23.14 -13.66
CA PHE A 351 -22.05 23.20 -13.32
C PHE A 351 -22.47 24.64 -13.03
N ILE A 352 -21.71 25.36 -12.20
CA ILE A 352 -21.97 26.76 -11.85
C ILE A 352 -21.91 27.63 -13.11
N ALA A 353 -20.87 27.48 -13.94
CA ALA A 353 -20.74 28.21 -15.20
C ALA A 353 -21.94 27.96 -16.14
N ALA A 354 -22.38 26.69 -16.26
CA ALA A 354 -23.53 26.35 -17.07
C ALA A 354 -24.85 26.90 -16.51
N MET A 355 -24.98 27.04 -15.18
CA MET A 355 -26.12 27.73 -14.55
C MET A 355 -26.09 29.24 -14.84
N HIS A 356 -24.92 29.87 -14.79
CA HIS A 356 -24.73 31.27 -15.16
C HIS A 356 -25.12 31.55 -16.63
N GLU A 357 -24.83 30.61 -17.53
CA GLU A 357 -25.20 30.69 -18.96
C GLU A 357 -26.71 30.65 -19.20
N VAL A 358 -27.47 29.94 -18.36
CA VAL A 358 -28.93 29.84 -18.46
C VAL A 358 -29.67 30.92 -17.67
N GLY A 359 -28.93 31.84 -17.04
CA GLY A 359 -29.45 33.06 -16.43
C GLY A 359 -29.40 33.09 -14.90
N LEU A 360 -29.03 32.00 -14.23
CA LEU A 360 -28.91 31.93 -12.77
C LEU A 360 -27.49 32.35 -12.36
N LYS A 361 -27.26 33.63 -12.07
CA LYS A 361 -25.90 34.20 -11.89
C LYS A 361 -25.50 34.55 -10.46
N ASP A 362 -26.46 34.59 -9.55
CA ASP A 362 -26.28 35.05 -8.17
C ASP A 362 -26.72 33.96 -7.18
N LEU A 363 -26.28 32.72 -7.43
CA LEU A 363 -26.61 31.56 -6.59
C LEU A 363 -25.67 31.49 -5.37
N THR A 364 -26.24 31.23 -4.21
CA THR A 364 -25.52 30.83 -2.99
C THR A 364 -25.02 29.39 -3.09
N THR A 365 -24.12 28.99 -2.19
CA THR A 365 -23.67 27.59 -2.08
C THR A 365 -24.83 26.64 -1.78
N ASP A 366 -25.72 27.04 -0.86
CA ASP A 366 -26.91 26.27 -0.49
C ASP A 366 -27.82 26.05 -1.72
N GLU A 367 -28.14 27.10 -2.47
CA GLU A 367 -28.95 26.97 -3.68
C GLU A 367 -28.27 26.08 -4.74
N LEU A 368 -26.94 26.15 -4.89
CA LEU A 368 -26.22 25.25 -5.80
C LEU A 368 -26.30 23.79 -5.36
N ILE A 369 -26.17 23.55 -4.06
CA ILE A 369 -26.30 22.22 -3.45
C ILE A 369 -27.72 21.69 -3.66
N ASP A 370 -28.75 22.48 -3.38
CA ASP A 370 -30.15 22.08 -3.54
C ASP A 370 -30.50 21.78 -5.00
N LEU A 371 -30.05 22.63 -5.93
CA LEU A 371 -30.22 22.39 -7.36
C LEU A 371 -29.55 21.08 -7.80
N ARG A 372 -28.35 20.76 -7.27
CA ARG A 372 -27.70 19.46 -7.54
C ARG A 372 -28.43 18.30 -6.91
N HIS A 373 -28.85 18.44 -5.65
CA HIS A 373 -29.55 17.41 -4.90
C HIS A 373 -30.86 17.00 -5.59
N GLN A 374 -31.61 17.97 -6.14
CA GLN A 374 -32.84 17.72 -6.89
C GLN A 374 -32.62 17.39 -8.38
N ASP A 375 -31.37 17.27 -8.85
CA ASP A 375 -31.06 17.00 -10.25
C ASP A 375 -31.62 18.09 -11.22
N VAL A 376 -31.61 19.35 -10.78
CA VAL A 376 -31.91 20.49 -11.63
C VAL A 376 -30.71 20.73 -12.55
N THR A 377 -30.92 20.50 -13.85
CA THR A 377 -29.86 20.64 -14.86
C THR A 377 -30.01 21.93 -15.67
N PRO A 378 -28.93 22.49 -16.23
CA PRO A 378 -29.03 23.62 -17.17
C PRO A 378 -29.94 23.31 -18.38
N GLY A 379 -30.03 22.03 -18.77
CA GLY A 379 -30.94 21.59 -19.82
C GLY A 379 -32.41 21.70 -19.42
N TYR A 380 -32.74 21.37 -18.16
CA TYR A 380 -34.08 21.57 -17.61
C TYR A 380 -34.47 23.05 -17.59
N VAL A 381 -33.59 23.92 -17.07
CA VAL A 381 -33.80 25.38 -17.04
C VAL A 381 -34.04 25.94 -18.45
N ARG A 382 -33.19 25.59 -19.43
CA ARG A 382 -33.39 25.98 -20.84
C ARG A 382 -34.73 25.50 -21.39
N SER A 383 -35.13 24.27 -21.08
CA SER A 383 -36.38 23.71 -21.59
C SER A 383 -37.61 24.48 -21.08
N LEU A 384 -37.57 24.95 -19.83
CA LEU A 384 -38.62 25.80 -19.24
C LEU A 384 -38.63 27.19 -19.89
N ALA A 385 -37.46 27.78 -20.11
CA ALA A 385 -37.30 29.04 -20.84
C ALA A 385 -37.87 28.95 -22.27
N ASP A 386 -37.55 27.87 -23.00
CA ASP A 386 -38.07 27.59 -24.34
C ASP A 386 -39.57 27.29 -24.36
N ALA A 387 -40.13 26.82 -23.23
CA ALA A 387 -41.57 26.64 -23.07
C ALA A 387 -42.29 27.98 -22.85
N GLY A 388 -41.57 29.02 -22.39
CA GLY A 388 -42.09 30.37 -22.21
C GLY A 388 -42.11 30.87 -20.77
N LEU A 389 -41.68 30.07 -19.80
CA LEU A 389 -41.48 30.55 -18.42
C LEU A 389 -40.16 31.31 -18.33
N LYS A 390 -40.20 32.52 -17.78
CA LYS A 390 -39.04 33.39 -17.63
C LYS A 390 -38.91 33.81 -16.17
N ASP A 391 -37.72 34.30 -15.82
CA ASP A 391 -37.45 34.89 -14.51
C ASP A 391 -37.70 33.92 -13.33
N ILE A 392 -37.44 32.62 -13.56
CA ILE A 392 -37.55 31.56 -12.54
C ILE A 392 -36.31 31.59 -11.64
N ASN A 393 -36.49 31.60 -10.32
CA ASN A 393 -35.40 31.53 -9.34
C ASN A 393 -35.03 30.08 -8.96
N ALA A 394 -34.03 29.90 -8.09
CA ALA A 394 -33.54 28.57 -7.71
C ALA A 394 -34.59 27.74 -6.95
N ASP A 395 -35.22 28.32 -5.93
CA ASP A 395 -36.28 27.68 -5.13
C ASP A 395 -37.45 27.22 -6.01
N GLU A 396 -37.87 28.04 -6.96
CA GLU A 396 -38.93 27.71 -7.91
C GLU A 396 -38.54 26.55 -8.83
N LEU A 397 -37.28 26.51 -9.31
CA LEU A 397 -36.79 25.41 -10.13
C LEU A 397 -36.72 24.10 -9.32
N GLU A 398 -36.30 24.20 -8.06
CA GLU A 398 -36.29 23.10 -7.12
C GLU A 398 -37.70 22.54 -6.94
N GLU A 399 -38.67 23.39 -6.60
CA GLU A 399 -40.06 23.01 -6.36
C GLU A 399 -40.69 22.37 -7.61
N MET A 400 -40.49 22.97 -8.78
CA MET A 400 -40.95 22.41 -10.05
C MET A 400 -40.36 21.02 -10.31
N LYS A 401 -39.07 20.81 -10.00
CA LYS A 401 -38.39 19.54 -10.21
C LYS A 401 -38.87 18.48 -9.21
N ILE A 402 -39.01 18.81 -7.93
CA ILE A 402 -39.60 17.96 -6.87
C ILE A 402 -40.98 17.47 -7.30
N HIS A 403 -41.80 18.38 -7.84
CA HIS A 403 -43.16 18.08 -8.27
C HIS A 403 -43.28 17.62 -9.72
N ASN A 404 -42.17 17.27 -10.39
CA ASN A 404 -42.17 16.73 -11.76
C ASN A 404 -42.86 17.61 -12.81
N VAL A 405 -42.84 18.94 -12.62
CA VAL A 405 -43.32 19.90 -13.61
C VAL A 405 -42.36 19.90 -14.79
N THR A 406 -42.86 19.62 -16.00
CA THR A 406 -42.01 19.52 -17.21
C THR A 406 -42.25 20.69 -18.15
N ALA A 407 -41.24 21.04 -18.94
CA ALA A 407 -41.38 22.01 -20.04
C ALA A 407 -42.51 21.68 -21.03
N ARG A 408 -42.82 20.39 -21.21
CA ARG A 408 -43.97 19.96 -22.01
C ARG A 408 -45.28 20.36 -21.35
N PHE A 409 -45.44 20.08 -20.06
CA PHE A 409 -46.63 20.46 -19.30
C PHE A 409 -46.85 21.97 -19.36
N VAL A 410 -45.80 22.74 -19.08
CA VAL A 410 -45.80 24.22 -19.18
C VAL A 410 -46.26 24.68 -20.56
N ARG A 411 -45.66 24.14 -21.63
CA ARG A 411 -46.02 24.51 -23.01
C ARG A 411 -47.47 24.19 -23.33
N GLU A 412 -47.98 23.02 -22.93
CA GLU A 412 -49.38 22.66 -23.12
C GLU A 412 -50.33 23.63 -22.38
N ILE A 413 -49.97 24.08 -21.17
CA ILE A 413 -50.74 25.11 -20.44
C ILE A 413 -50.73 26.44 -21.20
N LEU A 414 -49.56 26.94 -21.60
CA LEU A 414 -49.44 28.23 -22.30
C LEU A 414 -50.11 28.20 -23.69
N GLU A 415 -50.03 27.09 -24.44
CA GLU A 415 -50.71 26.91 -25.73
C GLU A 415 -52.25 26.90 -25.60
N MET A 416 -52.78 26.63 -24.41
CA MET A 416 -54.21 26.77 -24.11
C MET A 416 -54.62 28.23 -23.83
N GLY A 417 -53.70 29.20 -23.93
CA GLY A 417 -53.99 30.63 -23.76
C GLY A 417 -54.03 31.09 -22.31
N PHE A 418 -53.47 30.31 -21.38
CA PHE A 418 -53.15 30.83 -20.04
C PHE A 418 -51.84 31.61 -20.13
N GLU A 419 -51.92 32.92 -19.98
CA GLU A 419 -50.76 33.82 -20.00
C GLU A 419 -50.39 34.26 -18.58
N ASN A 420 -49.12 34.57 -18.32
CA ASN A 420 -48.59 35.00 -17.00
C ASN A 420 -48.92 34.00 -15.89
N VAL A 421 -48.59 32.72 -16.11
CA VAL A 421 -48.80 31.67 -15.11
C VAL A 421 -47.65 31.71 -14.10
N GLU A 422 -47.98 31.77 -12.81
CA GLU A 422 -47.01 31.71 -11.72
C GLU A 422 -46.50 30.26 -11.56
N VAL A 423 -45.27 30.09 -11.06
CA VAL A 423 -44.68 28.76 -10.86
C VAL A 423 -45.50 27.94 -9.85
N GLU A 424 -45.93 28.57 -8.76
CA GLU A 424 -46.78 27.98 -7.72
C GLU A 424 -48.05 27.37 -8.33
N ASP A 425 -48.73 28.07 -9.25
CA ASP A 425 -49.92 27.54 -9.94
C ASP A 425 -49.59 26.25 -10.71
N LEU A 426 -48.46 26.20 -11.42
CA LEU A 426 -48.07 25.02 -12.20
C LEU A 426 -47.76 23.82 -11.30
N VAL A 427 -47.12 24.08 -10.17
CA VAL A 427 -46.81 23.09 -9.15
C VAL A 427 -48.11 22.54 -8.56
N GLU A 428 -49.03 23.39 -8.10
CA GLU A 428 -50.33 22.99 -7.54
C GLU A 428 -51.14 22.15 -8.53
N LEU A 429 -51.20 22.58 -9.79
CA LEU A 429 -51.87 21.82 -10.86
C LEU A 429 -51.26 20.42 -11.00
N HIS A 430 -49.93 20.29 -10.93
CA HIS A 430 -49.27 18.99 -11.05
C HIS A 430 -49.52 18.10 -9.82
N ILE A 431 -49.40 18.65 -8.61
CA ILE A 431 -49.68 17.98 -7.32
C ILE A 431 -51.10 17.40 -7.32
N HIS A 432 -52.08 18.16 -7.79
CA HIS A 432 -53.49 17.74 -7.82
C HIS A 432 -53.90 16.98 -9.09
N HIS A 433 -52.92 16.62 -9.92
CA HIS A 433 -53.11 15.88 -11.17
C HIS A 433 -54.09 16.56 -12.15
N VAL A 434 -54.06 17.89 -12.19
CA VAL A 434 -54.76 18.73 -13.18
C VAL A 434 -54.01 18.65 -14.51
N THR A 435 -54.29 17.60 -15.27
CA THR A 435 -53.63 17.39 -16.57
C THR A 435 -54.17 18.32 -17.66
N PRO A 436 -53.41 18.58 -18.74
CA PRO A 436 -53.90 19.35 -19.89
C PRO A 436 -55.13 18.70 -20.57
N ARG A 437 -55.29 17.38 -20.44
CA ARG A 437 -56.53 16.69 -20.84
C ARG A 437 -57.71 17.09 -19.95
N PHE A 438 -57.53 17.08 -18.63
CA PHE A 438 -58.56 17.49 -17.69
C PHE A 438 -59.00 18.93 -17.93
N ILE A 439 -58.05 19.86 -18.13
CA ILE A 439 -58.33 21.25 -18.47
C ILE A 439 -59.20 21.36 -19.73
N ARG A 440 -58.85 20.64 -20.80
CA ARG A 440 -59.66 20.61 -22.04
C ARG A 440 -61.06 20.05 -21.81
N ASP A 441 -61.18 18.96 -21.04
CA ASP A 441 -62.47 18.34 -20.74
C ASP A 441 -63.38 19.27 -19.91
N VAL A 442 -62.80 20.05 -19.00
CA VAL A 442 -63.52 21.06 -18.19
C VAL A 442 -63.94 22.24 -19.05
N ARG A 443 -63.03 22.82 -19.84
CA ARG A 443 -63.33 23.94 -20.75
C ARG A 443 -64.37 23.58 -21.82
N LEU A 444 -64.36 22.34 -22.33
CA LEU A 444 -65.39 21.84 -23.25
C LEU A 444 -66.80 21.86 -22.63
N LYS A 445 -66.90 21.66 -21.31
CA LYS A 445 -68.18 21.59 -20.59
C LYS A 445 -68.64 22.93 -20.02
N LEU A 446 -67.70 23.77 -19.56
CA LEU A 446 -67.98 24.96 -18.75
C LEU A 446 -67.50 26.27 -19.41
N GLY A 447 -66.85 26.19 -20.57
CA GLY A 447 -66.37 27.32 -21.36
C GLY A 447 -64.89 27.66 -21.13
N ASP A 448 -64.30 28.36 -22.10
CA ASP A 448 -62.86 28.69 -22.13
C ASP A 448 -62.43 29.81 -21.19
N HIS A 449 -63.38 30.50 -20.55
CA HIS A 449 -63.15 31.67 -19.70
C HIS A 449 -62.65 31.33 -18.28
N LEU A 450 -62.54 30.04 -17.94
CA LEU A 450 -62.09 29.59 -16.62
C LEU A 450 -60.58 29.82 -16.45
N THR A 451 -60.22 30.34 -15.28
CA THR A 451 -58.83 30.51 -14.81
C THR A 451 -58.25 29.18 -14.31
N LEU A 452 -56.92 29.08 -14.18
CA LEU A 452 -56.26 27.88 -13.63
C LEU A 452 -56.71 27.59 -12.19
N ALA A 453 -56.79 28.62 -11.35
CA ALA A 453 -57.30 28.50 -9.98
C ALA A 453 -58.71 27.92 -9.93
N GLN A 454 -59.63 28.39 -10.79
CA GLN A 454 -60.99 27.83 -10.84
C GLN A 454 -61.01 26.37 -11.32
N ILE A 455 -60.14 26.00 -12.26
CA ILE A 455 -60.04 24.62 -12.73
C ILE A 455 -59.45 23.72 -11.64
N LEU A 456 -58.51 24.23 -10.87
CA LEU A 456 -57.95 23.56 -9.69
C LEU A 456 -59.03 23.36 -8.62
N GLU A 457 -59.82 24.38 -8.30
CA GLU A 457 -60.96 24.25 -7.37
C GLU A 457 -61.94 23.16 -7.84
N ILE A 458 -62.27 23.12 -9.13
CA ILE A 458 -63.12 22.07 -9.71
C ILE A 458 -62.49 20.68 -9.56
N ARG A 459 -61.16 20.57 -9.67
CA ARG A 459 -60.45 19.31 -9.44
C ARG A 459 -60.54 18.86 -7.99
N LEU A 460 -60.39 19.78 -7.05
CA LEU A 460 -60.36 19.52 -5.61
C LEU A 460 -61.75 19.18 -5.05
N HIS A 461 -62.78 19.91 -5.48
CA HIS A 461 -64.10 19.88 -4.87
C HIS A 461 -65.21 19.30 -5.78
N GLY A 462 -64.94 19.12 -7.06
CA GLY A 462 -65.96 18.79 -8.06
C GLY A 462 -66.70 20.03 -8.56
N ILE A 463 -67.76 19.84 -9.35
CA ILE A 463 -68.59 20.93 -9.87
C ILE A 463 -69.72 21.19 -8.87
N ASP A 464 -69.70 22.33 -8.19
CA ASP A 464 -70.79 22.77 -7.32
C ASP A 464 -71.88 23.54 -8.10
N GLU A 465 -73.11 23.56 -7.59
CA GLU A 465 -74.30 24.09 -8.31
C GLU A 465 -74.16 25.61 -8.59
N ASP A 466 -73.52 26.35 -7.68
CA ASP A 466 -73.24 27.79 -7.78
C ASP A 466 -72.24 28.13 -8.92
N MET A 467 -71.29 27.23 -9.22
CA MET A 467 -70.33 27.39 -10.32
C MET A 467 -71.01 27.28 -11.70
N MET A 468 -72.11 26.51 -11.79
CA MET A 468 -72.90 26.40 -13.03
C MET A 468 -73.82 27.61 -13.27
N GLU A 469 -74.20 28.36 -12.23
CA GLU A 469 -75.01 29.58 -12.38
C GLU A 469 -74.18 30.79 -12.84
N GLY A 470 -72.93 30.92 -12.37
CA GLY A 470 -72.04 32.02 -12.76
C GLY A 470 -71.56 31.96 -14.22
N THR A 471 -71.38 30.76 -14.78
CA THR A 471 -70.98 30.53 -16.18
C THR A 471 -72.13 30.85 -17.16
N ARG A 472 -73.36 30.43 -16.84
CA ARG A 472 -74.58 30.76 -17.62
C ARG A 472 -74.88 32.26 -17.69
N ALA A 473 -74.55 33.02 -16.64
CA ALA A 473 -74.79 34.47 -16.60
C ALA A 473 -73.83 35.29 -17.47
N LYS A 474 -72.66 34.75 -17.82
CA LYS A 474 -71.66 35.42 -18.68
C LYS A 474 -71.81 35.12 -20.17
N GLU A 475 -72.41 33.99 -20.55
CA GLU A 475 -72.72 33.66 -21.95
C GLU A 475 -73.91 34.45 -22.53
N THR A 476 -74.65 35.19 -21.70
CA THR A 476 -75.85 35.96 -22.10
C THR A 476 -75.63 37.46 -22.24
N LYS A 477 -74.39 37.95 -22.32
CA LYS A 477 -74.11 39.40 -22.44
C LYS A 477 -73.14 39.76 -23.56
#